data_AF-A0A6N4DL34-F1
#
_entry.id   AF-A0A6N4DL34-F1
#
_cell.length_a   1.000
_cell.length_b   1.000
_cell.length_c   1.000
_cell.angle_alpha   90.00
_cell.angle_beta   90.00
_cell.angle_gamma   90.00
#
_symmetry.space_group_name_H-M   'P 1'
#
loop_
_entity.id
_entity.type
_entity.pdbx_description
1 polymer ?
#
loop_
_entity_poly.entity_id
_entity_poly.type
_entity_poly.pdbx_seq_one_letter_code
_entity_poly.pdbx_strand_id
1 'polypeptide(L)'
;MAYGDTSFRLKHVAVWVDSLPVGNVGMTARDLYGKLKQLNTTEINAHDRVELLYLLDKPLRFVLDALSSHHFRDPPPMKPRSKAASDLVYAMVALVVQGYQIAIQGFTSGSRLYRMRSRRTIIGAYQQRLHYLGWMLLHGFQTYQHAPHGLWREIHGTYAAVVKGGGHDIALDKDRPPGLVAGTTAHHLYKKLLLLAISGPYRMQYGELARVKKVLDGWVSRVLLVPLSQMEQSKGLFVVDTQADEPPKYRCLVEKEKPVHGWVLDTMQLALTAMESEAKAVSPR
;
A
#
# COMPACT_ATOMS: atom_id res chain seq x y z
N MET A 1 11.07 23.10 29.13
CA MET A 1 12.07 22.40 28.29
C MET A 1 11.96 20.91 28.59
N ALA A 2 11.19 20.17 27.80
CA ALA A 2 11.03 18.73 28.00
C ALA A 2 12.32 18.03 27.56
N TYR A 3 12.90 17.19 28.42
CA TYR A 3 13.91 16.22 28.03
C TYR A 3 13.30 15.36 26.92
N GLY A 4 13.67 15.62 25.67
CA GLY A 4 13.19 14.87 24.52
C GLY A 4 13.52 13.39 24.73
N ASP A 5 12.52 12.53 24.60
CA ASP A 5 12.66 11.09 24.73
C ASP A 5 13.79 10.59 23.82
N THR A 6 14.94 10.28 24.43
CA THR A 6 16.15 9.92 23.69
C THR A 6 16.06 8.53 23.04
N SER A 7 14.98 7.78 23.30
CA SER A 7 14.76 6.44 22.75
C SER A 7 14.50 6.42 21.25
N PHE A 8 14.06 7.56 20.67
CA PHE A 8 13.77 7.69 19.23
C PHE A 8 14.81 8.50 18.45
N ARG A 9 16.05 8.59 18.96
CA ARG A 9 17.17 9.07 18.15
C ARG A 9 17.52 8.03 17.09
N LEU A 10 17.65 8.45 15.82
CA LEU A 10 17.93 7.57 14.68
C LEU A 10 19.06 6.57 14.93
N LYS A 11 20.18 7.04 15.51
CA LYS A 11 21.33 6.18 15.85
C LYS A 11 20.96 5.08 16.86
N HIS A 12 20.17 5.42 17.87
CA HIS A 12 19.74 4.46 18.89
C HIS A 12 18.79 3.43 18.30
N VAL A 13 17.84 3.87 17.46
CA VAL A 13 16.90 2.96 16.79
C VAL A 13 17.62 2.07 15.78
N ALA A 14 18.63 2.58 15.07
CA ALA A 14 19.46 1.76 14.17
C ALA A 14 20.19 0.65 14.94
N VAL A 15 20.88 0.98 16.03
CA VAL A 15 21.54 -0.03 16.89
C VAL A 15 20.54 -1.03 17.45
N TRP A 16 19.36 -0.57 17.84
CA TRP A 16 18.30 -1.46 18.31
C TRP A 16 17.78 -2.39 17.21
N VAL A 17 17.60 -1.90 15.98
CA VAL A 17 17.22 -2.72 14.81
C VAL A 17 18.25 -3.83 14.56
N ASP A 18 19.54 -3.51 14.66
CA ASP A 18 20.63 -4.48 14.48
C ASP A 18 20.66 -5.53 15.60
N SER A 19 20.09 -5.23 16.77
CA SER A 19 19.98 -6.15 17.91
C SER A 19 18.77 -7.08 17.86
N LEU A 20 17.87 -6.93 16.88
CA LEU A 20 16.64 -7.74 16.81
C LEU A 20 16.96 -9.23 16.64
N PRO A 21 16.24 -10.14 17.34
CA PRO A 21 16.51 -11.57 17.29
C PRO A 21 15.95 -12.18 16.00
N VAL A 22 16.65 -12.02 14.87
CA VAL A 22 16.20 -12.46 13.52
C VAL A 22 15.84 -13.95 13.47
N GLY A 23 16.48 -14.79 14.30
CA GLY A 23 16.17 -16.22 14.43
C GLY A 23 14.86 -16.55 15.16
N ASN A 24 14.21 -15.57 15.80
CA ASN A 24 12.93 -15.72 16.48
C ASN A 24 11.92 -14.68 15.99
N VAL A 25 11.12 -15.08 15.00
CA VAL A 25 10.08 -14.24 14.39
C VAL A 25 9.07 -13.74 15.43
N GLY A 26 8.69 -14.58 16.40
CA GLY A 26 7.71 -14.21 17.43
C GLY A 26 8.22 -13.12 18.37
N MET A 27 9.49 -13.20 18.80
CA MET A 27 10.12 -12.14 19.60
C MET A 27 10.30 -10.87 18.78
N THR A 28 10.83 -10.97 17.57
CA THR A 28 11.01 -9.82 16.66
C THR A 28 9.69 -9.10 16.39
N ALA A 29 8.61 -9.85 16.15
CA ALA A 29 7.28 -9.28 15.94
C ALA A 29 6.78 -8.52 17.15
N ARG A 30 6.95 -9.07 18.36
CA ARG A 30 6.56 -8.43 19.63
C ARG A 30 7.31 -7.11 19.83
N ASP A 31 8.63 -7.13 19.62
CA ASP A 31 9.50 -5.98 19.86
C ASP A 31 9.21 -4.86 18.85
N LEU A 32 9.04 -5.20 17.56
CA LEU A 32 8.61 -4.26 16.52
C LEU A 32 7.23 -3.68 16.79
N TYR A 33 6.26 -4.52 17.19
CA TYR A 33 4.91 -4.07 17.51
C TYR A 33 4.93 -3.05 18.67
N GLY A 34 5.68 -3.35 19.74
CA GLY A 34 5.88 -2.43 20.86
C GLY A 34 6.56 -1.13 20.44
N LYS A 35 7.61 -1.21 19.61
CA LYS A 35 8.32 -0.03 19.11
C LYS A 35 7.45 0.87 18.23
N LEU A 36 6.65 0.28 17.32
CA LEU A 36 5.70 1.03 16.48
C LEU A 36 4.61 1.71 17.30
N LYS A 37 4.08 1.04 18.33
CA LYS A 37 3.13 1.65 19.27
C LYS A 37 3.72 2.87 19.97
N GLN A 38 4.91 2.71 20.56
CA GLN A 38 5.62 3.80 21.21
C GLN A 38 5.88 4.95 20.23
N LEU A 39 6.36 4.64 19.02
CA LEU A 39 6.63 5.63 17.98
C LEU A 39 5.39 6.49 17.70
N ASN A 40 4.22 5.88 17.57
CA ASN A 40 2.97 6.59 17.27
C ASN A 40 2.46 7.48 18.41
N THR A 41 2.92 7.26 19.64
CA THR A 41 2.56 8.09 20.81
C THR A 41 3.62 9.13 21.18
N THR A 42 4.86 8.96 20.74
CA THR A 42 5.96 9.89 21.07
C THR A 42 5.91 11.15 20.19
N GLU A 43 6.13 12.32 20.79
CA GLU A 43 6.29 13.57 20.04
C GLU A 43 7.62 13.60 19.30
N ILE A 44 7.57 13.49 17.98
CA ILE A 44 8.72 13.49 17.07
C ILE A 44 8.33 14.32 15.86
N ASN A 45 9.26 15.14 15.35
CA ASN A 45 8.99 15.92 14.15
C ASN A 45 8.72 15.00 12.93
N ALA A 46 8.00 15.54 11.95
CA ALA A 46 7.50 14.75 10.83
C ALA A 46 8.63 14.11 9.99
N HIS A 47 9.78 14.78 9.86
CA HIS A 47 10.90 14.29 9.07
C HIS A 47 11.55 13.07 9.74
N ASP A 48 11.94 13.23 11.01
CA ASP A 48 12.58 12.15 11.79
C ASP A 48 11.66 10.93 11.91
N ARG A 49 10.34 11.15 12.01
CA ARG A 49 9.36 10.07 12.02
C ARG A 49 9.40 9.23 10.73
N VAL A 50 9.51 9.87 9.56
CA VAL A 50 9.62 9.14 8.28
C VAL A 50 10.93 8.34 8.22
N GLU A 51 12.04 8.95 8.65
CA GLU A 51 13.34 8.27 8.68
C GLU A 51 13.34 7.06 9.63
N LEU A 52 12.72 7.19 10.81
CA LEU A 52 12.53 6.09 11.75
C LEU A 52 11.67 4.97 11.14
N LEU A 53 10.56 5.31 10.48
CA LEU A 53 9.74 4.32 9.78
C LEU A 53 10.51 3.63 8.64
N TYR A 54 11.43 4.33 7.97
CA TYR A 54 12.30 3.75 6.95
C TYR A 54 13.32 2.77 7.55
N LEU A 55 13.88 3.06 8.71
CA LEU A 55 14.76 2.12 9.44
C LEU A 55 14.02 0.84 9.84
N LEU A 56 12.75 0.97 10.25
CA LEU A 56 11.92 -0.16 10.66
C LEU A 56 11.36 -0.98 9.49
N ASP A 57 11.44 -0.49 8.25
CA ASP A 57 10.80 -1.09 7.09
C ASP A 57 11.30 -2.51 6.77
N LYS A 58 12.62 -2.72 6.75
CA LYS A 58 13.23 -4.03 6.46
C LYS A 58 12.83 -5.10 7.51
N PRO A 59 13.03 -4.90 8.83
CA PRO A 59 12.64 -5.90 9.81
C PRO A 59 11.12 -6.08 9.88
N LEU A 60 10.33 -5.03 9.64
CA LEU A 60 8.87 -5.14 9.55
C LEU A 60 8.46 -6.05 8.39
N ARG A 61 8.96 -5.81 7.16
CA ARG A 61 8.66 -6.67 6.01
C ARG A 61 9.06 -8.12 6.24
N PHE A 62 10.22 -8.36 6.84
CA PHE A 62 10.66 -9.72 7.21
C PHE A 62 9.63 -10.42 8.11
N VAL A 63 9.16 -9.74 9.16
CA VAL A 63 8.15 -10.30 10.06
C VAL A 63 6.81 -10.50 9.35
N LEU A 64 6.35 -9.53 8.55
CA LEU A 64 5.10 -9.66 7.80
C LEU A 64 5.15 -10.84 6.83
N ASP A 65 6.21 -11.00 6.06
CA ASP A 65 6.43 -12.14 5.15
C ASP A 65 6.45 -13.47 5.92
N ALA A 66 7.19 -13.54 7.02
CA ALA A 66 7.31 -14.74 7.84
C ALA A 66 5.95 -15.16 8.43
N LEU A 67 5.23 -14.20 9.05
CA LEU A 67 3.90 -14.44 9.59
C LEU A 67 2.92 -14.84 8.48
N SER A 68 2.91 -14.17 7.34
CA SER A 68 2.02 -14.51 6.24
C SER A 68 2.31 -15.93 5.69
N SER A 69 3.57 -16.31 5.50
CA SER A 69 3.96 -17.58 4.85
C SER A 69 3.43 -18.86 5.52
N HIS A 70 3.25 -18.86 6.85
CA HIS A 70 2.87 -20.05 7.60
C HIS A 70 1.37 -20.37 7.56
N HIS A 71 0.51 -19.40 7.23
CA HIS A 71 -0.95 -19.54 7.38
C HIS A 71 -1.68 -19.88 6.09
N PHE A 72 -1.02 -19.72 4.94
CA PHE A 72 -1.64 -19.95 3.63
C PHE A 72 -1.90 -21.42 3.26
N ARG A 73 -1.55 -22.36 4.15
CA ARG A 73 -1.77 -23.80 3.94
C ARG A 73 -2.95 -24.37 4.72
N ASP A 74 -3.58 -23.57 5.59
CA ASP A 74 -4.73 -24.05 6.35
C ASP A 74 -6.00 -23.95 5.49
N PRO A 75 -6.77 -25.05 5.33
CA PRO A 75 -8.08 -24.98 4.71
C PRO A 75 -9.01 -24.12 5.57
N PRO A 76 -9.96 -23.38 4.99
CA PRO A 76 -10.97 -22.66 5.75
C PRO A 76 -11.86 -23.64 6.55
N PRO A 77 -12.24 -23.35 7.81
CA PRO A 77 -11.88 -22.16 8.59
C PRO A 77 -10.44 -22.20 9.15
N MET A 78 -9.79 -21.04 9.22
CA MET A 78 -8.43 -20.91 9.76
C MET A 78 -8.33 -21.43 11.20
N LYS A 79 -7.23 -22.12 11.51
CA LYS A 79 -6.91 -22.55 12.88
C LYS A 79 -6.68 -21.33 13.80
N PRO A 80 -6.94 -21.43 15.12
CA PRO A 80 -6.79 -20.31 16.05
C PRO A 80 -5.41 -19.63 16.01
N ARG A 81 -4.33 -20.40 15.91
CA ARG A 81 -2.96 -19.88 15.80
C ARG A 81 -2.78 -19.03 14.54
N SER A 82 -3.32 -19.50 13.41
CA SER A 82 -3.23 -18.84 12.12
C SER A 82 -4.06 -17.56 12.07
N LYS A 83 -5.24 -17.58 12.71
CA LYS A 83 -6.05 -16.38 12.92
C LYS A 83 -5.30 -15.34 13.76
N ALA A 84 -4.75 -15.72 14.90
CA ALA A 84 -4.01 -14.80 15.78
C ALA A 84 -2.82 -14.13 15.07
N ALA A 85 -2.09 -14.88 14.25
CA ALA A 85 -0.99 -14.32 13.48
C ALA A 85 -1.44 -13.43 12.31
N SER A 86 -2.57 -13.75 11.67
CA SER A 86 -3.21 -12.87 10.69
C SER A 86 -3.66 -11.55 11.33
N ASP A 87 -4.27 -11.62 12.51
CA ASP A 87 -4.67 -10.43 13.27
C ASP A 87 -3.46 -9.59 13.67
N LEU A 88 -2.33 -10.22 14.02
CA LEU A 88 -1.06 -9.54 14.29
C LEU A 88 -0.51 -8.82 13.05
N VAL A 89 -0.58 -9.44 11.87
CA VAL A 89 -0.20 -8.80 10.59
C VAL A 89 -1.03 -7.54 10.38
N TYR A 90 -2.36 -7.61 10.47
CA TYR A 90 -3.20 -6.42 10.34
C TYR A 90 -2.87 -5.35 11.37
N ALA A 91 -2.66 -5.72 12.63
CA ALA A 91 -2.35 -4.77 13.69
C ALA A 91 -1.00 -4.06 13.47
N MET A 92 0.03 -4.79 13.03
CA MET A 92 1.33 -4.20 12.70
C MET A 92 1.25 -3.27 11.49
N VAL A 93 0.51 -3.68 10.44
CA VAL A 93 0.35 -2.85 9.25
C VAL A 93 -0.48 -1.58 9.55
N ALA A 94 -1.52 -1.70 10.38
CA ALA A 94 -2.29 -0.54 10.82
C ALA A 94 -1.40 0.47 11.58
N LEU A 95 -0.49 -0.01 12.45
CA LEU A 95 0.44 0.87 13.17
C LEU A 95 1.41 1.60 12.24
N VAL A 96 1.98 0.94 11.22
CA VAL A 96 2.89 1.61 10.28
C VAL A 96 2.16 2.60 9.38
N VAL A 97 0.95 2.27 8.93
CA VAL A 97 0.06 3.19 8.17
C VAL A 97 -0.27 4.42 9.01
N GLN A 98 -0.61 4.24 10.29
CA GLN A 98 -0.84 5.33 11.24
C GLN A 98 0.41 6.18 11.43
N GLY A 99 1.60 5.57 11.53
CA GLY A 99 2.87 6.30 11.65
C GLY A 99 3.11 7.24 10.46
N TYR A 100 2.90 6.78 9.23
CA TYR A 100 2.99 7.63 8.05
C TYR A 100 1.90 8.71 8.04
N GLN A 101 0.67 8.39 8.47
CA GLN A 101 -0.41 9.37 8.58
C GLN A 101 -0.07 10.50 9.56
N ILE A 102 0.50 10.18 10.73
CA ILE A 102 0.97 11.18 11.71
C ILE A 102 2.07 12.05 11.10
N ALA A 103 3.03 11.47 10.38
CA ALA A 103 4.08 12.23 9.71
C ALA A 103 3.51 13.20 8.67
N ILE A 104 2.60 12.72 7.80
CA ILE A 104 1.91 13.52 6.80
C ILE A 104 1.17 14.68 7.45
N GLN A 105 0.44 14.44 8.55
CA GLN A 105 -0.26 15.48 9.30
C GLN A 105 0.72 16.53 9.85
N GLY A 106 1.85 16.08 10.43
CA GLY A 106 2.91 16.98 10.91
C GLY A 106 3.47 17.89 9.81
N PHE A 107 3.67 17.37 8.59
CA PHE A 107 4.04 18.21 7.45
C PHE A 107 2.93 19.19 7.06
N THR A 108 1.67 18.75 7.03
CA THR A 108 0.55 19.61 6.64
C THR A 108 0.34 20.78 7.60
N SER A 109 0.53 20.56 8.90
CA SER A 109 0.40 21.58 9.95
C SER A 109 1.58 22.58 9.99
N GLY A 110 2.70 22.27 9.32
CA GLY A 110 3.86 23.16 9.26
C GLY A 110 3.69 24.36 8.32
N SER A 111 4.72 25.21 8.24
CA SER A 111 4.70 26.36 7.32
C SER A 111 4.75 25.93 5.85
N ARG A 112 4.31 26.81 4.93
CA ARG A 112 4.41 26.56 3.48
C ARG A 112 5.85 26.28 3.05
N LEU A 113 6.82 27.03 3.59
CA LEU A 113 8.23 26.85 3.29
C LEU A 113 8.75 25.49 3.77
N TYR A 114 8.33 25.04 4.95
CA TYR A 114 8.66 23.71 5.47
C TYR A 114 8.12 22.59 4.57
N ARG A 115 6.86 22.70 4.11
CA ARG A 115 6.27 21.75 3.16
C ARG A 115 7.01 21.72 1.83
N MET A 116 7.40 22.88 1.30
CA MET A 116 8.16 22.96 0.05
C MET A 116 9.53 22.30 0.16
N ARG A 117 10.25 22.54 1.27
CA ARG A 117 11.55 21.91 1.55
C ARG A 117 11.42 20.40 1.76
N SER A 118 10.34 19.95 2.37
CA SER A 118 10.09 18.53 2.69
C SER A 118 9.31 17.79 1.61
N ARG A 119 9.13 18.37 0.41
CA ARG A 119 8.23 17.86 -0.62
C ARG A 119 8.51 16.40 -0.99
N ARG A 120 9.78 16.02 -1.14
CA ARG A 120 10.19 14.65 -1.49
C ARG A 120 9.85 13.66 -0.37
N THR A 121 10.15 14.01 0.88
CA THR A 121 9.81 13.22 2.07
C THR A 121 8.30 13.03 2.23
N ILE A 122 7.50 14.07 1.96
CA ILE A 122 6.03 13.99 1.98
C ILE A 122 5.53 12.98 0.93
N ILE A 123 6.03 13.08 -0.31
CA ILE A 123 5.66 12.14 -1.39
C ILE A 123 6.06 10.72 -1.01
N GLY A 124 7.26 10.52 -0.46
CA GLY A 124 7.73 9.21 -0.01
C GLY A 124 6.89 8.62 1.12
N ALA A 125 6.42 9.45 2.06
CA ALA A 125 5.51 9.01 3.12
C ALA A 125 4.16 8.53 2.57
N TYR A 126 3.60 9.24 1.58
CA TYR A 126 2.38 8.79 0.91
C TYR A 126 2.57 7.51 0.09
N GLN A 127 3.70 7.39 -0.63
CA GLN A 127 4.03 6.15 -1.36
C GLN A 127 4.11 4.95 -0.41
N GLN A 128 4.76 5.11 0.75
CA GLN A 128 4.83 4.04 1.74
C GLN A 128 3.48 3.75 2.39
N ARG A 129 2.68 4.78 2.68
CA ARG A 129 1.32 4.58 3.19
C ARG A 129 0.48 3.74 2.21
N LEU A 130 0.50 4.06 0.91
CA LEU A 130 -0.15 3.25 -0.13
C LEU A 130 0.43 1.83 -0.23
N HIS A 131 1.75 1.69 -0.12
CA HIS A 131 2.41 0.38 -0.14
C HIS A 131 1.90 -0.53 0.99
N TYR A 132 1.83 -0.03 2.21
CA TYR A 132 1.36 -0.79 3.37
C TYR A 132 -0.15 -1.02 3.39
N LEU A 133 -0.96 -0.08 2.90
CA LEU A 133 -2.39 -0.35 2.64
C LEU A 133 -2.56 -1.48 1.61
N GLY A 134 -1.68 -1.53 0.61
CA GLY A 134 -1.61 -2.64 -0.33
C GLY A 134 -1.25 -3.99 0.29
N TRP A 135 -0.40 -3.98 1.31
CA TRP A 135 -0.11 -5.16 2.12
C TRP A 135 -1.35 -5.70 2.82
N MET A 136 -2.16 -4.83 3.46
CA MET A 136 -3.41 -5.25 4.10
C MET A 136 -4.39 -5.84 3.08
N LEU A 137 -4.52 -5.19 1.92
CA LEU A 137 -5.41 -5.66 0.85
C LEU A 137 -4.98 -7.04 0.34
N LEU A 138 -3.68 -7.21 0.07
CA LEU A 138 -3.12 -8.47 -0.39
C LEU A 138 -3.29 -9.57 0.67
N HIS A 139 -3.02 -9.28 1.93
CA HIS A 139 -3.14 -10.24 3.02
C HIS A 139 -4.58 -10.74 3.20
N GLY A 140 -5.58 -9.86 3.04
CA GLY A 140 -6.99 -10.26 3.03
C GLY A 140 -7.33 -11.20 1.88
N PHE A 141 -6.84 -10.90 0.67
CA PHE A 141 -7.01 -11.79 -0.48
C PHE A 141 -6.36 -13.17 -0.26
N GLN A 142 -5.15 -13.21 0.31
CA GLN A 142 -4.44 -14.47 0.54
C GLN A 142 -5.06 -15.32 1.65
N THR A 143 -5.76 -14.69 2.61
CA THR A 143 -6.46 -15.40 3.71
C THR A 143 -7.94 -15.62 3.42
N TYR A 144 -8.42 -15.28 2.21
CA TYR A 144 -9.83 -15.29 1.82
C TYR A 144 -10.74 -14.52 2.80
N GLN A 145 -10.20 -13.47 3.39
CA GLN A 145 -10.92 -12.57 4.28
C GLN A 145 -11.35 -11.32 3.52
N HIS A 146 -12.54 -10.81 3.84
CA HIS A 146 -12.96 -9.51 3.34
C HIS A 146 -11.98 -8.42 3.77
N ALA A 147 -11.79 -7.43 2.89
CA ALA A 147 -11.02 -6.24 3.23
C ALA A 147 -11.57 -5.61 4.52
N PRO A 148 -10.70 -5.21 5.47
CA PRO A 148 -11.13 -4.49 6.67
C PRO A 148 -11.97 -3.26 6.31
N HIS A 149 -13.00 -3.00 7.12
CA HIS A 149 -13.84 -1.81 6.95
C HIS A 149 -13.00 -0.53 7.00
N GLY A 150 -13.17 0.35 6.02
CA GLY A 150 -12.45 1.60 5.84
C GLY A 150 -11.18 1.51 4.99
N LEU A 151 -10.72 0.30 4.64
CA LEU A 151 -9.45 0.13 3.91
C LEU A 151 -9.47 0.84 2.55
N TRP A 152 -10.56 0.73 1.79
CA TRP A 152 -10.66 1.38 0.48
C TRP A 152 -10.77 2.88 0.62
N ARG A 153 -11.55 3.36 1.60
CA ARG A 153 -11.61 4.79 1.93
C ARG A 153 -10.22 5.35 2.26
N GLU A 154 -9.40 4.61 3.00
CA GLU A 154 -8.02 4.99 3.27
C GLU A 154 -7.15 5.00 2.01
N ILE A 155 -7.24 3.97 1.15
CA ILE A 155 -6.49 3.90 -0.11
C ILE A 155 -6.85 5.09 -1.01
N HIS A 156 -8.14 5.32 -1.24
CA HIS A 156 -8.65 6.40 -2.08
C HIS A 156 -8.28 7.77 -1.52
N GLY A 157 -8.48 7.98 -0.22
CA GLY A 157 -8.15 9.23 0.46
C GLY A 157 -6.65 9.53 0.44
N THR A 158 -5.80 8.51 0.62
CA THR A 158 -4.34 8.65 0.52
C THR A 158 -3.94 9.12 -0.87
N TYR A 159 -4.43 8.44 -1.91
CA TYR A 159 -4.10 8.78 -3.28
C TYR A 159 -4.62 10.17 -3.68
N ALA A 160 -5.87 10.49 -3.34
CA ALA A 160 -6.47 11.79 -3.62
C ALA A 160 -5.69 12.95 -2.98
N ALA A 161 -5.17 12.76 -1.75
CA ALA A 161 -4.34 13.75 -1.08
C ALA A 161 -3.01 14.00 -1.81
N VAL A 162 -2.36 12.96 -2.34
CA VAL A 162 -1.14 13.09 -3.16
C VAL A 162 -1.42 13.80 -4.47
N VAL A 163 -2.54 13.48 -5.12
CA VAL A 163 -2.96 14.13 -6.36
C VAL A 163 -3.16 15.62 -6.12
N LYS A 164 -3.89 16.00 -5.07
CA LYS A 164 -4.09 17.40 -4.66
C LYS A 164 -2.77 18.13 -4.38
N GLY A 165 -1.77 17.43 -3.85
CA GLY A 165 -0.42 17.95 -3.62
C GLY A 165 0.49 18.00 -4.85
N GLY A 166 0.04 17.52 -6.02
CA GLY A 166 0.83 17.49 -7.26
C GLY A 166 2.08 16.59 -7.18
N GLY A 167 2.00 15.50 -6.40
CA GLY A 167 3.12 14.57 -6.18
C GLY A 167 2.92 13.17 -6.74
N HIS A 168 1.80 12.91 -7.39
CA HIS A 168 1.34 11.54 -7.69
C HIS A 168 2.19 10.83 -8.75
N ASP A 169 2.75 11.57 -9.70
CA ASP A 169 3.60 11.06 -10.79
C ASP A 169 5.11 11.24 -10.52
N ILE A 170 5.50 11.67 -9.33
CA ILE A 170 6.92 11.89 -9.00
C ILE A 170 7.55 10.57 -8.55
N ALA A 171 8.55 10.11 -9.32
CA ALA A 171 9.44 9.02 -8.92
C ALA A 171 10.57 9.56 -8.03
N LEU A 172 10.89 8.85 -6.95
CA LEU A 172 11.90 9.24 -5.96
C LEU A 172 13.17 8.38 -6.05
N ASP A 173 13.72 8.16 -7.25
CA ASP A 173 14.78 7.15 -7.42
C ASP A 173 16.03 7.34 -6.56
N LYS A 174 16.42 8.59 -6.29
CA LYS A 174 17.57 8.92 -5.42
C LYS A 174 17.28 8.79 -3.93
N ASP A 175 16.06 9.16 -3.52
CA ASP A 175 15.61 9.13 -2.12
C ASP A 175 14.49 8.09 -1.97
N ARG A 176 14.74 6.91 -2.54
CA ARG A 176 13.69 5.92 -2.75
C ARG A 176 13.19 5.42 -1.40
N PRO A 177 11.86 5.42 -1.17
CA PRO A 177 11.34 4.78 0.02
C PRO A 177 11.73 3.29 0.05
N PRO A 178 12.12 2.77 1.22
CA PRO A 178 12.63 1.41 1.32
C PRO A 178 11.56 0.38 0.92
N GLY A 179 11.98 -0.69 0.26
CA GLY A 179 11.08 -1.73 -0.23
C GLY A 179 10.38 -1.43 -1.56
N LEU A 180 10.47 -0.21 -2.10
CA LEU A 180 9.94 0.14 -3.42
C LEU A 180 10.98 -0.07 -4.54
N VAL A 181 10.50 -0.32 -5.76
CA VAL A 181 11.34 -0.45 -6.96
C VAL A 181 11.57 0.90 -7.65
N ALA A 182 12.58 0.99 -8.50
CA ALA A 182 12.87 2.19 -9.29
C ALA A 182 11.66 2.63 -10.13
N GLY A 183 11.45 3.93 -10.28
CA GLY A 183 10.33 4.48 -11.03
C GLY A 183 8.96 4.34 -10.36
N THR A 184 8.88 3.78 -9.13
CA THR A 184 7.60 3.69 -8.41
C THR A 184 7.08 5.07 -8.05
N THR A 185 5.83 5.36 -8.46
CA THR A 185 5.10 6.58 -8.11
C THR A 185 3.86 6.25 -7.27
N ALA A 186 3.24 7.26 -6.64
CA ALA A 186 1.97 7.02 -5.93
C ALA A 186 0.86 6.63 -6.92
N HIS A 187 0.88 7.19 -8.13
CA HIS A 187 0.00 6.82 -9.23
C HIS A 187 0.19 5.36 -9.66
N HIS A 188 1.44 4.89 -9.74
CA HIS A 188 1.75 3.49 -10.01
C HIS A 188 1.18 2.58 -8.92
N LEU A 189 1.43 2.88 -7.64
CA LEU A 189 0.94 2.08 -6.51
C LEU A 189 -0.59 2.02 -6.49
N TYR A 190 -1.28 3.15 -6.64
CA TYR A 190 -2.74 3.19 -6.64
C TYR A 190 -3.34 2.34 -7.78
N LYS A 191 -2.85 2.51 -9.01
CA LYS A 191 -3.27 1.66 -10.14
C LYS A 191 -3.05 0.17 -9.88
N LYS A 192 -1.92 -0.20 -9.26
CA LYS A 192 -1.63 -1.59 -8.88
C LYS A 192 -2.69 -2.15 -7.93
N LEU A 193 -3.14 -1.37 -6.95
CA LEU A 193 -4.19 -1.78 -6.00
C LEU A 193 -5.54 -1.96 -6.69
N LEU A 194 -5.91 -1.05 -7.58
CA LEU A 194 -7.16 -1.14 -8.35
C LEU A 194 -7.15 -2.37 -9.26
N LEU A 195 -6.05 -2.61 -9.98
CA LEU A 195 -5.87 -3.79 -10.83
C LEU A 195 -5.94 -5.09 -10.02
N LEU A 196 -5.30 -5.12 -8.85
CA LEU A 196 -5.35 -6.28 -7.97
C LEU A 196 -6.80 -6.61 -7.57
N ALA A 197 -7.59 -5.60 -7.24
CA ALA A 197 -8.99 -5.79 -6.85
C ALA A 197 -9.87 -6.34 -7.98
N ILE A 198 -9.69 -5.86 -9.22
CA ILE A 198 -10.46 -6.33 -10.38
C ILE A 198 -9.96 -7.65 -10.97
N SER A 199 -8.79 -8.14 -10.53
CA SER A 199 -8.23 -9.41 -11.02
C SER A 199 -9.01 -10.66 -10.57
N GLY A 200 -10.01 -10.50 -9.71
CA GLY A 200 -10.77 -11.60 -9.12
C GLY A 200 -9.96 -12.40 -8.09
N PRO A 201 -9.29 -11.75 -7.11
CA PRO A 201 -8.29 -12.39 -6.26
C PRO A 201 -8.86 -13.53 -5.40
N TYR A 202 -10.13 -13.45 -4.98
CA TYR A 202 -10.79 -14.50 -4.20
C TYR A 202 -11.07 -15.80 -5.00
N ARG A 203 -10.92 -15.77 -6.33
CA ARG A 203 -11.08 -16.95 -7.20
C ARG A 203 -9.74 -17.63 -7.50
N MET A 204 -8.63 -17.02 -7.11
CA MET A 204 -7.29 -17.53 -7.37
C MET A 204 -6.91 -18.61 -6.37
N GLN A 205 -6.22 -19.63 -6.85
CA GLN A 205 -5.58 -20.65 -6.03
C GLN A 205 -4.30 -20.12 -5.38
N TYR A 206 -3.81 -20.86 -4.40
CA TYR A 206 -2.56 -20.54 -3.72
C TYR A 206 -1.39 -20.39 -4.72
N GLY A 207 -0.59 -19.34 -4.54
CA GLY A 207 0.56 -19.04 -5.40
C GLY A 207 0.23 -18.31 -6.70
N GLU A 208 -1.01 -18.37 -7.20
CA GLU A 208 -1.43 -17.61 -8.39
C GLU A 208 -1.41 -16.10 -8.12
N LEU A 209 -1.87 -15.68 -6.93
CA LEU A 209 -1.84 -14.28 -6.53
C LEU A 209 -0.41 -13.71 -6.47
N ALA A 210 0.58 -14.53 -6.11
CA ALA A 210 1.98 -14.13 -6.13
C ALA A 210 2.51 -13.93 -7.56
N ARG A 211 2.03 -14.74 -8.52
CA ARG A 211 2.32 -14.56 -9.95
C ARG A 211 1.68 -13.28 -10.48
N VAL A 212 0.40 -13.05 -10.16
CA VAL A 212 -0.32 -11.82 -10.53
C VAL A 212 0.41 -10.59 -9.99
N LYS A 213 0.82 -10.59 -8.71
CA LYS A 213 1.60 -9.49 -8.11
C LYS A 213 2.88 -9.16 -8.90
N LYS A 214 3.60 -10.16 -9.41
CA LYS A 214 4.83 -9.98 -10.19
C LYS A 214 4.56 -9.39 -11.58
N VAL A 215 3.47 -9.82 -12.22
CA VAL A 215 3.13 -9.37 -13.58
C VAL A 215 2.47 -7.98 -13.56
N LEU A 216 1.74 -7.64 -12.49
CA LEU A 216 1.06 -6.36 -12.35
C LEU A 216 1.98 -5.16 -12.52
N ASP A 217 3.24 -5.22 -12.07
CA ASP A 217 4.18 -4.11 -12.20
C ASP A 217 4.44 -3.72 -13.66
N GLY A 218 4.45 -4.69 -14.59
CA GLY A 218 4.55 -4.43 -16.03
C GLY A 218 3.25 -3.88 -16.62
N TRP A 219 2.10 -4.30 -16.09
CA TRP A 219 0.77 -3.93 -16.60
C TRP A 219 0.32 -2.54 -16.18
N VAL A 220 0.72 -2.06 -15.01
CA VAL A 220 0.34 -0.75 -14.48
C VAL A 220 0.67 0.40 -15.45
N SER A 221 1.75 0.26 -16.22
CA SER A 221 2.14 1.25 -17.24
C SER A 221 1.13 1.41 -18.38
N ARG A 222 0.32 0.38 -18.65
CA ARG A 222 -0.68 0.31 -19.74
C ARG A 222 -2.10 0.61 -19.29
N VAL A 223 -2.24 1.15 -18.09
CA VAL A 223 -3.52 1.45 -17.47
C VAL A 223 -3.62 2.94 -17.23
N LEU A 224 -4.74 3.52 -17.64
CA LEU A 224 -5.01 4.94 -17.50
C LEU A 224 -6.08 5.16 -16.43
N LEU A 225 -5.91 6.22 -15.64
CA LEU A 225 -6.97 6.74 -14.78
C LEU A 225 -7.47 8.03 -15.40
N VAL A 226 -8.67 7.98 -15.96
CA VAL A 226 -9.33 9.14 -16.55
C VAL A 226 -10.27 9.73 -15.49
N PRO A 227 -10.25 11.04 -15.21
CA PRO A 227 -11.21 11.64 -14.29
C PRO A 227 -12.66 11.32 -14.68
N LEU A 228 -13.55 11.08 -13.70
CA LEU A 228 -14.97 10.80 -14.02
C LEU A 228 -15.66 11.94 -14.78
N SER A 229 -15.18 13.18 -14.64
CA SER A 229 -15.65 14.33 -15.45
C SER A 229 -15.40 14.16 -16.95
N GLN A 230 -14.46 13.29 -17.34
CA GLN A 230 -14.10 12.96 -18.71
C GLN A 230 -14.54 11.53 -19.08
N MET A 231 -15.50 10.96 -18.36
CA MET A 231 -15.94 9.57 -18.54
C MET A 231 -16.41 9.26 -19.98
N GLU A 232 -17.04 10.21 -20.67
CA GLU A 232 -17.50 10.03 -22.05
C GLU A 232 -16.35 9.91 -23.07
N GLN A 233 -15.15 10.34 -22.69
CA GLN A 233 -13.95 10.26 -23.54
C GLN A 233 -13.17 8.96 -23.31
N SER A 234 -13.50 8.19 -22.27
CA SER A 234 -12.85 6.92 -21.95
C SER A 234 -13.71 5.73 -22.33
N LYS A 235 -13.04 4.70 -22.87
CA LYS A 235 -13.64 3.38 -23.13
C LYS A 235 -13.45 2.42 -21.95
N GLY A 236 -13.00 2.92 -20.80
CA GLY A 236 -12.79 2.12 -19.60
C GLY A 236 -14.08 1.49 -19.08
N LEU A 237 -13.97 0.22 -18.70
CA LEU A 237 -15.10 -0.60 -18.23
C LEU A 237 -15.33 -0.49 -16.71
N PHE A 238 -14.40 0.10 -15.98
CA PHE A 238 -14.42 0.14 -14.52
C PHE A 238 -14.49 1.58 -14.02
N VAL A 239 -15.30 1.78 -12.98
CA VAL A 239 -15.47 3.05 -12.29
C VAL A 239 -14.96 2.90 -10.86
N VAL A 240 -14.24 3.92 -10.40
CA VAL A 240 -13.72 4.04 -9.05
C VAL A 240 -14.36 5.27 -8.42
N ASP A 241 -15.21 5.05 -7.43
CA ASP A 241 -15.71 6.12 -6.56
C ASP A 241 -14.71 6.31 -5.40
N THR A 242 -14.13 7.50 -5.30
CA THR A 242 -13.14 7.79 -4.25
C THR A 242 -13.75 8.13 -2.89
N GLN A 243 -15.08 8.30 -2.82
CA GLN A 243 -15.82 8.51 -1.57
C GLN A 243 -16.35 7.20 -0.97
N ALA A 244 -16.54 6.17 -1.80
CA ALA A 244 -16.97 4.86 -1.37
C ALA A 244 -15.84 4.08 -0.67
N ASP A 245 -16.19 3.22 0.29
CA ASP A 245 -15.26 2.25 0.88
C ASP A 245 -15.27 0.95 0.07
N GLU A 246 -15.04 1.05 -1.23
CA GLU A 246 -15.22 -0.05 -2.17
C GLU A 246 -14.12 -0.11 -3.24
N PRO A 247 -13.83 -1.31 -3.79
CA PRO A 247 -12.96 -1.47 -4.95
C PRO A 247 -13.62 -0.92 -6.23
N PRO A 248 -12.89 -0.85 -7.36
CA PRO A 248 -13.50 -0.56 -8.66
C PRO A 248 -14.66 -1.49 -8.99
N LYS A 249 -15.73 -0.94 -9.59
CA LYS A 249 -16.90 -1.68 -10.05
C LYS A 249 -17.06 -1.56 -11.57
N TYR A 250 -17.74 -2.51 -12.18
CA TYR A 250 -18.10 -2.40 -13.59
C TYR A 250 -19.01 -1.18 -13.80
N ARG A 251 -18.72 -0.40 -14.84
CA ARG A 251 -19.47 0.80 -15.23
C ARG A 251 -20.96 0.50 -15.46
N CYS A 252 -21.29 -0.69 -15.99
CA CYS A 252 -22.67 -1.10 -16.20
C CYS A 252 -23.47 -1.35 -14.91
N LEU A 253 -22.80 -1.62 -13.79
CA LEU A 253 -23.46 -1.88 -12.49
C LEU A 253 -23.69 -0.60 -11.68
N VAL A 254 -23.25 0.56 -12.18
CA VAL A 254 -23.44 1.86 -11.53
C VAL A 254 -24.79 2.43 -12.00
N GLU A 255 -25.89 1.86 -11.50
CA GLU A 255 -27.24 2.11 -12.03
C GLU A 255 -28.02 3.25 -11.33
N LYS A 256 -27.66 3.61 -10.08
CA LYS A 256 -28.56 4.45 -9.25
C LYS A 256 -27.96 5.77 -8.76
N GLU A 257 -26.66 5.84 -8.50
CA GLU A 257 -25.97 7.09 -8.13
C GLU A 257 -24.66 7.17 -8.92
N LYS A 258 -24.56 8.18 -9.79
CA LYS A 258 -23.33 8.41 -10.56
C LYS A 258 -22.30 9.03 -9.61
N PRO A 259 -21.15 8.37 -9.36
CA PRO A 259 -20.13 8.94 -8.51
C PRO A 259 -19.63 10.25 -9.12
N VAL A 260 -19.56 11.29 -8.29
CA VAL A 260 -19.12 12.63 -8.70
C VAL A 260 -17.59 12.74 -8.65
N HIS A 261 -16.96 12.01 -7.73
CA HIS A 261 -15.53 12.09 -7.47
C HIS A 261 -14.88 10.72 -7.67
N GLY A 262 -13.89 10.68 -8.56
CA GLY A 262 -13.11 9.47 -8.78
C GLY A 262 -12.63 9.32 -10.22
N TRP A 263 -12.47 8.07 -10.64
CA TRP A 263 -11.74 7.72 -11.86
C TRP A 263 -12.47 6.66 -12.68
N VAL A 264 -12.37 6.76 -14.00
CA VAL A 264 -12.53 5.63 -14.90
C VAL A 264 -11.18 4.92 -15.00
N LEU A 265 -11.18 3.64 -14.67
CA LEU A 265 -10.02 2.77 -14.81
C LEU A 265 -10.05 2.14 -16.21
N ASP A 266 -9.24 2.69 -17.11
CA ASP A 266 -9.14 2.24 -18.48
C ASP A 266 -8.04 1.17 -18.61
N THR A 267 -8.48 -0.04 -18.95
CA THR A 267 -7.63 -1.23 -19.12
C THR A 267 -7.57 -1.69 -20.57
N MET A 268 -8.06 -0.89 -21.53
CA MET A 268 -8.16 -1.29 -22.94
C MET A 268 -6.80 -1.66 -23.54
N GLN A 269 -5.78 -0.82 -23.32
CA GLN A 269 -4.43 -1.08 -23.84
C GLN A 269 -3.81 -2.34 -23.21
N LEU A 270 -4.10 -2.60 -21.94
CA LEU A 270 -3.70 -3.82 -21.26
C LEU A 270 -4.35 -5.06 -21.92
N ALA A 271 -5.66 -5.01 -22.14
CA ALA A 271 -6.41 -6.11 -22.77
C ALA A 271 -5.90 -6.44 -24.18
N LEU A 272 -5.68 -5.40 -25.02
CA LEU A 272 -5.13 -5.58 -26.36
C LEU A 272 -3.77 -6.28 -26.33
N THR A 273 -2.87 -5.85 -25.45
CA THR A 273 -1.53 -6.46 -25.40
C THR A 273 -1.56 -7.89 -24.85
N ALA A 274 -2.49 -8.19 -23.94
CA ALA A 274 -2.68 -9.56 -23.45
C ALA A 274 -3.15 -10.49 -24.58
N MET A 275 -4.14 -10.05 -25.37
CA MET A 275 -4.63 -10.80 -26.54
C MET A 275 -3.54 -11.04 -27.59
N GLU A 276 -2.70 -10.03 -27.87
CA GLU A 276 -1.55 -10.19 -28.77
C GLU A 276 -0.52 -11.20 -28.25
N SER A 277 -0.30 -11.25 -26.94
CA SER A 277 0.64 -12.20 -26.33
C SER A 277 0.12 -13.63 -26.35
N GLU A 278 -1.18 -13.83 -26.14
CA GLU A 278 -1.84 -15.14 -26.25
C GLU A 278 -1.87 -15.63 -27.70
N ALA A 279 -2.19 -14.75 -28.66
CA ALA A 279 -2.17 -15.09 -30.08
C ALA A 279 -0.79 -15.55 -30.58
N LYS A 280 0.29 -14.95 -30.05
CA LYS A 280 1.67 -15.37 -30.33
C LYS A 280 2.05 -16.68 -29.65
N ALA A 281 1.43 -17.03 -28.53
CA ALA A 281 1.67 -18.30 -27.84
C ALA A 281 0.91 -19.48 -28.46
N VAL A 282 -0.23 -19.22 -29.11
CA VAL A 282 -1.13 -20.22 -29.72
C VAL A 282 -0.81 -20.49 -31.20
N SER A 283 0.16 -19.79 -31.80
CA SER A 283 0.73 -20.18 -33.10
C SER A 283 2.01 -20.98 -32.90
N PRO A 284 1.97 -22.34 -32.89
CA PRO A 284 3.20 -23.11 -33.03
C PRO A 284 3.70 -22.93 -34.45
N ARG A 285 5.03 -22.77 -34.58
CA ARG A 285 5.72 -23.02 -35.85
C ARG A 285 5.56 -24.48 -36.26
#